data_AF-A0A5Q0BDP0-F1
#
_entry.id   AF-A0A5Q0BDP0-F1
#
_cell.length_a   1.000
_cell.length_b   1.000
_cell.length_c   1.000
_cell.angle_alpha   90.00
_cell.angle_beta   90.00
_cell.angle_gamma   90.00
#
_symmetry.space_group_name_H-M   'P 1'
#
loop_
_entity.id
_entity.type
_entity.pdbx_description
1 polymer ?
#
loop_
_entity_poly.entity_id
_entity_poly.type
_entity_poly.pdbx_seq_one_letter_code
_entity_poly.pdbx_strand_id
1 'polypeptide(L)' 'MIIDTHGQPVIDPVWDLLDTAYDAFGVFPTLLERDFNIPPLEHLLSEVGEIAERQRIHQVSQLKRTA' A
#
# COMPACT_ATOMS: atom_id res chain seq x y z
N MET A 1 -7.02 9.99 13.18
CA MET A 1 -6.60 8.85 14.03
C MET A 1 -6.48 7.65 13.12
N ILE A 2 -5.34 6.95 13.13
CA ILE A 2 -5.12 5.73 12.34
C ILE A 2 -5.35 4.55 13.28
N ILE A 3 -6.25 3.65 12.90
CA ILE A 3 -6.55 2.42 13.65
C ILE A 3 -6.45 1.28 12.67
N ASP A 4 -5.77 0.22 13.08
CA ASP A 4 -5.80 -1.04 12.34
C ASP A 4 -7.12 -1.76 12.64
N THR A 5 -8.03 -1.71 11.68
CA THR A 5 -9.37 -2.26 11.86
C THR A 5 -9.49 -3.70 11.36
N HIS A 6 -8.51 -4.21 10.60
CA HIS A 6 -8.51 -5.51 9.91
C HIS A 6 -9.77 -5.89 9.09
N GLY A 7 -10.75 -4.99 8.99
CA GLY A 7 -12.07 -5.27 8.42
C GLY A 7 -12.73 -4.08 7.73
N GLN A 8 -12.03 -2.95 7.55
CA GLN A 8 -12.48 -1.79 6.76
C GLN A 8 -11.46 -1.41 5.67
N PRO A 9 -11.91 -0.83 4.54
CA PRO A 9 -11.01 -0.34 3.50
C PRO A 9 -9.87 0.52 4.05
N VAL A 10 -8.70 0.43 3.44
CA VAL A 10 -7.54 1.23 3.81
C VAL A 10 -7.83 2.69 3.49
N ILE A 11 -7.64 3.56 4.49
CA ILE A 11 -7.91 4.99 4.40
C ILE A 11 -6.68 5.77 3.91
N ASP A 12 -6.90 6.95 3.30
CA ASP A 12 -5.83 7.79 2.72
C ASP A 12 -4.61 8.01 3.64
N PRO A 13 -4.77 8.33 4.95
CA PRO A 13 -3.60 8.52 5.82
C PRO A 13 -2.73 7.26 6.01
N VAL A 14 -3.27 6.06 5.79
CA VAL A 14 -2.51 4.81 5.83
C VAL A 14 -1.77 4.58 4.51
N TRP A 15 -2.36 5.00 3.39
CA TRP A 15 -1.67 5.02 2.10
C TRP A 15 -0.46 5.97 2.12
N ASP A 16 -0.62 7.16 2.68
CA ASP A 16 0.49 8.13 2.86
C ASP A 16 1.62 7.55 3.74
N LEU A 17 1.25 6.74 4.74
CA LEU A 17 2.21 6.06 5.60
C LEU A 17 3.00 4.99 4.83
N LEU A 18 2.35 4.26 3.92
CA LEU A 18 3.03 3.30 3.05
C LEU A 18 4.03 4.00 2.12
N ASP A 19 3.64 5.13 1.53
CA ASP A 19 4.55 5.94 0.71
C ASP A 19 5.78 6.41 1.51
N THR A 20 5.55 6.88 2.74
CA THR A 20 6.63 7.25 3.67
C THR A 20 7.56 6.08 3.96
N ALA A 21 7.02 4.87 4.14
CA ALA A 21 7.83 3.67 4.36
C ALA A 21 8.68 3.30 3.13
N TYR A 22 8.13 3.38 1.93
CA TYR A 22 8.90 3.14 0.70
C TYR A 22 10.00 4.18 0.47
N ASP A 23 9.76 5.45 0.82
CA ASP A 23 10.79 6.49 0.75
C ASP A 23 11.95 6.23 1.72
N ALA A 24 11.64 5.77 2.94
CA ALA A 24 12.62 5.54 4.00
C ALA A 24 13.40 4.22 3.83
N PHE A 25 12.74 3.16 3.38
CA PHE A 25 13.31 1.80 3.39
C PHE A 25 13.50 1.20 1.99
N GLY A 26 12.91 1.81 0.95
CA GLY A 26 12.83 1.23 -0.39
C GLY A 26 11.59 0.36 -0.59
N VAL A 27 11.42 -0.14 -1.81
CA VAL A 27 10.25 -0.93 -2.20
C VAL A 27 10.46 -2.42 -1.88
N PHE A 28 9.48 -3.01 -1.20
CA PHE A 28 9.43 -4.44 -0.84
C PHE A 28 8.08 -5.05 -1.22
N PRO A 29 7.96 -6.39 -1.32
CA PRO A 29 6.66 -7.05 -1.41
C PRO A 29 5.74 -6.61 -0.28
N THR A 30 4.49 -6.27 -0.61
CA THR A 30 3.51 -5.71 0.33
C THR A 30 2.22 -6.50 0.22
N LEU A 31 1.68 -6.88 1.37
CA LEU A 31 0.49 -7.70 1.49
C LEU A 31 -0.68 -6.84 1.99
N LEU A 32 -1.83 -6.98 1.34
CA LEU A 32 -3.11 -6.49 1.87
C LEU A 32 -3.64 -7.52 2.86
N GLU A 33 -3.83 -7.13 4.12
CA GLU A 33 -4.39 -7.98 5.18
C GLU A 33 -5.87 -7.67 5.44
N ARG A 34 -6.70 -8.71 5.56
CA ARG A 34 -8.15 -8.62 5.79
C ARG A 34 -8.64 -9.87 6.51
N ASP A 35 -9.01 -9.75 7.78
CA ASP A 35 -9.30 -10.90 8.64
C ASP A 35 -10.80 -11.18 8.77
N PHE A 36 -11.62 -10.14 8.67
CA PHE A 36 -13.08 -10.23 8.78
C PHE A 36 -13.76 -9.14 7.93
N ASN A 37 -15.09 -9.19 7.81
CA ASN A 37 -15.87 -8.33 6.90
C ASN A 37 -15.31 -8.32 5.46
N ILE A 38 -14.92 -9.51 4.98
CA ILE A 38 -14.24 -9.67 3.70
C ILE A 38 -15.18 -9.24 2.57
N PRO A 39 -14.85 -8.16 1.83
CA PRO A 39 -15.67 -7.69 0.71
C PRO A 39 -15.52 -8.62 -0.50
N PRO A 40 -16.29 -8.41 -1.57
CA PRO A 40 -16.06 -9.08 -2.85
C PRO A 40 -14.60 -8.94 -3.33
N LEU A 41 -14.11 -9.95 -4.05
CA LEU A 41 -12.72 -10.03 -4.47
C LEU A 41 -12.28 -8.81 -5.29
N GLU A 42 -13.16 -8.27 -6.14
CA GLU A 42 -12.87 -7.08 -6.94
C GLU A 42 -12.47 -5.85 -6.11
N HIS A 43 -12.99 -5.71 -4.88
CA HIS A 43 -12.64 -4.61 -4.01
C HIS A 43 -11.22 -4.81 -3.45
N LEU A 44 -10.90 -6.02 -3.01
CA LEU A 44 -9.56 -6.37 -2.53
C LEU A 44 -8.52 -6.21 -3.65
N LEU A 45 -8.85 -6.63 -4.87
CA LEU A 45 -7.97 -6.44 -6.03
C LEU A 45 -7.75 -4.96 -6.37
N SER A 46 -8.73 -4.10 -6.11
CA SER A 46 -8.56 -2.65 -6.29
C SER A 46 -7.54 -2.10 -5.28
N GLU A 47 -7.62 -2.48 -4.00
CA GLU A 47 -6.64 -2.10 -2.97
C GLU A 47 -5.24 -2.69 -3.25
N VAL A 48 -5.14 -3.91 -3.78
CA VAL A 48 -3.86 -4.48 -4.24
C VAL A 48 -3.30 -3.72 -5.45
N GLY A 49 -4.17 -3.23 -6.34
CA GLY A 49 -3.78 -2.36 -7.44
C GLY A 49 -3.16 -1.04 -6.96
N GLU A 50 -3.73 -0.45 -5.90
CA GLU A 50 -3.19 0.74 -5.24
C GLU A 50 -1.80 0.51 -4.64
N ILE A 51 -1.54 -0.67 -4.06
CA ILE A 51 -0.20 -1.10 -3.62
C ILE A 51 0.76 -1.17 -4.81
N ALA A 52 0.36 -1.85 -5.88
CA ALA A 52 1.21 -2.07 -7.06
C ALA A 52 1.60 -0.75 -7.73
N GLU A 53 0.67 0.21 -7.84
CA GLU A 53 0.96 1.52 -8.43
C GLU A 53 1.95 2.33 -7.59
N ARG A 54 1.78 2.34 -6.25
CA ARG A 54 2.74 3.00 -5.35
C ARG A 54 4.12 2.37 -5.44
N GLN A 55 4.22 1.04 -5.42
CA GLN A 55 5.49 0.33 -5.60
C GLN A 55 6.17 0.73 -6.92
N ARG A 56 5.41 0.83 -8.02
CA ARG A 56 5.94 1.25 -9.33
C ARG A 56 6.49 2.67 -9.30
N ILE A 57 5.74 3.61 -8.71
CA ILE A 57 6.16 5.02 -8.57
C ILE A 57 7.46 5.12 -7.77
N HIS A 58 7.53 4.43 -6.63
CA HIS A 58 8.70 4.47 -5.74
C HIS A 58 9.91 3.72 -6.32
N GLN A 59 9.74 2.60 -7.03
CA GLN A 59 10.84 1.93 -7.74
C GLN A 59 11.50 2.86 -8.76
N VAL A 60 10.71 3.60 -9.54
CA VAL A 60 11.23 4.57 -10.52
C VAL A 60 11.95 5.72 -9.83
N SER A 61 11.42 6.22 -8.71
CA SER A 61 12.07 7.27 -7.90
C SER A 61 13.44 6.82 -7.37
N GLN A 62 13.52 5.61 -6.83
CA GLN A 62 14.76 5.05 -6.27
C GLN A 62 15.83 4.82 -7.34
N LEU A 63 15.46 4.31 -8.52
CA LEU A 63 16.39 4.15 -9.66
C LEU A 63 17.00 5.48 -10.13
N LYS A 64 16.24 6.59 -10.06
CA LYS A 64 16.76 7.92 -10.42
C LYS A 64 17.70 8.50 -9.37
N ARG A 65 17.62 8.06 -8.11
CA ARG A 65 18.51 8.53 -7.04
C ARG A 65 19.86 7.82 -7.04
N THR A 66 19.92 6.60 -7.59
CA THR A 66 21.13 5.78 -7.64
C THR A 66 21.92 5.89 -8.95
N ALA A 67 21.35 6.56 -9.97
CA ALA A 67 22.00 6.87 -11.26
C ALA A 67 22.62 8.27 -11.26
#